data_AF-A0A914TI60-F1
#
_entry.id   AF-A0A914TI60-F1
#
_cell.length_a   1.000
_cell.length_b   1.000
_cell.length_c   1.000
_cell.angle_alpha   90.00
_cell.angle_beta   90.00
_cell.angle_gamma   90.00
#
_symmetry.space_group_name_H-M   'P 1'
#
loop_
_entity.id
_entity.type
_entity.pdbx_description
1 polymer ?
#
loop_
_entity_poly.entity_id
_entity_poly.type
_entity_poly.pdbx_seq_one_letter_code
_entity_poly.pdbx_strand_id
1 'polypeptide(L)'
;MSKSLPEKWSRYKNIGDSIVPGTKFFPFKTPLDDSWFIGKNLPIEEKLTMERLMEEINAKQIDLGMVIDLTTSFKYYNPSGWKTYNVEYRKLKCDGKHLMEIRLQFYDIVEEYFSREKNKIIGVHSVSLFEHSRGHRIETSLGKLEELKLFLAQTNNSQPSDSAKKNGDKL
;
A
#
# COMPACT_ATOMS: atom_id res chain seq x y z
N MET A 1 11.05 27.76 6.47
CA MET A 1 11.07 27.58 5.00
C MET A 1 9.87 26.73 4.62
N SER A 2 9.01 27.18 3.72
CA SER A 2 7.86 26.39 3.25
C SER A 2 8.37 25.29 2.30
N LYS A 3 7.93 24.05 2.51
CA LYS A 3 8.27 22.94 1.60
C LYS A 3 7.41 23.06 0.34
N SER A 4 7.96 22.71 -0.82
CA SER A 4 7.14 22.48 -2.02
C SER A 4 6.44 21.14 -1.89
N LEU A 5 5.13 21.07 -2.20
CA LEU A 5 4.42 19.79 -2.21
C LEU A 5 5.07 18.83 -3.23
N PRO A 6 5.02 17.51 -2.99
CA PRO A 6 5.47 16.55 -3.99
C PRO A 6 4.68 16.75 -5.30
N GLU A 7 5.35 16.55 -6.42
CA GLU A 7 4.74 16.76 -7.73
C GLU A 7 3.44 15.96 -7.88
N LYS A 8 2.38 16.60 -8.40
CA LYS A 8 1.03 16.03 -8.60
C LYS A 8 0.33 15.50 -7.34
N TRP A 9 0.90 15.60 -6.15
CA TRP A 9 0.33 15.04 -4.91
C TRP A 9 -1.10 15.53 -4.63
N SER A 10 -1.38 16.82 -4.86
CA SER A 10 -2.71 17.41 -4.68
C SER A 10 -3.72 16.99 -5.76
N ARG A 11 -3.26 16.45 -6.89
CA ARG A 11 -4.15 15.95 -7.97
C ARG A 11 -4.76 14.58 -7.64
N TYR A 12 -4.26 13.92 -6.61
CA TYR A 12 -4.64 12.58 -6.23
C TYR A 12 -5.59 12.59 -5.04
N LYS A 13 -6.59 11.71 -5.11
CA LYS A 13 -7.50 11.45 -3.99
C LYS A 13 -6.70 11.00 -2.77
N ASN A 14 -7.15 11.40 -1.58
CA ASN A 14 -6.50 11.03 -0.31
C ASN A 14 -6.43 9.51 -0.14
N ILE A 15 -7.57 8.85 -0.27
CA ILE A 15 -7.73 7.41 -0.06
C ILE A 15 -8.54 6.74 -1.18
N GLY A 16 -8.38 5.44 -1.35
CA GLY A 16 -9.18 4.64 -2.28
C GLY A 16 -10.65 4.58 -1.89
N ASP A 17 -11.50 4.24 -2.85
CA ASP A 17 -12.95 4.11 -2.62
C ASP A 17 -13.29 2.91 -1.74
N SER A 18 -12.63 1.79 -1.98
CA SER A 18 -12.82 0.53 -1.27
C SER A 18 -11.49 -0.20 -1.07
N ILE A 19 -11.52 -1.26 -0.27
CA ILE A 19 -10.51 -2.31 -0.34
C ILE A 19 -10.43 -2.83 -1.77
N VAL A 20 -9.22 -3.13 -2.19
CA VAL A 20 -8.91 -3.62 -3.53
C VAL A 20 -9.57 -5.00 -3.71
N PRO A 21 -10.47 -5.20 -4.69
CA PRO A 21 -11.24 -6.43 -4.83
C PRO A 21 -10.36 -7.68 -4.88
N GLY A 22 -10.77 -8.72 -4.14
CA GLY A 22 -10.04 -9.99 -4.03
C GLY A 22 -8.78 -9.94 -3.16
N THR A 23 -8.53 -8.84 -2.45
CA THR A 23 -7.33 -8.67 -1.61
C THR A 23 -7.67 -8.07 -0.25
N LYS A 24 -6.66 -7.93 0.62
CA LYS A 24 -6.74 -7.18 1.88
C LYS A 24 -5.89 -5.90 1.84
N PHE A 25 -5.82 -5.28 0.67
CA PHE A 25 -5.07 -4.04 0.46
C PHE A 25 -5.97 -2.82 0.35
N PHE A 26 -5.57 -1.73 1.01
CA PHE A 26 -6.25 -0.45 0.92
C PHE A 26 -5.28 0.66 0.44
N PRO A 27 -5.48 1.24 -0.75
CA PRO A 27 -4.56 2.24 -1.29
C PRO A 27 -4.88 3.63 -0.78
N PHE A 28 -3.85 4.43 -0.51
CA PHE A 28 -3.99 5.85 -0.19
C PHE A 28 -2.73 6.62 -0.59
N LYS A 29 -2.84 7.93 -0.85
CA LYS A 29 -1.66 8.74 -1.16
C LYS A 29 -0.84 8.97 0.11
N THR A 30 0.44 9.28 -0.07
CA THR A 30 1.36 9.51 1.06
C THR A 30 0.87 10.65 1.97
N PRO A 31 0.66 10.42 3.28
CA PRO A 31 0.36 11.51 4.20
C PRO A 31 1.58 12.44 4.33
N LEU A 32 1.35 13.71 4.64
CA LEU A 32 2.40 14.71 4.84
C LEU A 32 2.29 15.31 6.24
N ASP A 33 3.43 15.57 6.89
CA ASP A 33 3.44 16.36 8.13
C ASP A 33 2.91 17.79 7.86
N ASP A 34 2.38 18.44 8.89
CA ASP A 34 1.83 19.81 8.82
C ASP A 34 2.79 20.83 8.18
N SER A 35 4.10 20.63 8.39
CA SER A 35 5.15 21.45 7.78
C SER A 35 5.09 21.57 6.25
N TRP A 36 4.47 20.60 5.56
CA TRP A 36 4.30 20.62 4.10
C TRP A 36 3.15 21.52 3.64
N PHE A 37 2.20 21.82 4.54
CA PHE A 37 1.01 22.63 4.24
C PHE A 37 1.18 24.12 4.60
N ILE A 38 2.29 24.50 5.25
CA ILE A 38 2.59 25.89 5.60
C ILE A 38 2.65 26.76 4.33
N GLY A 39 1.80 27.79 4.28
CA GLY A 39 1.71 28.71 3.14
C GLY A 39 1.11 28.08 1.88
N LYS A 40 0.41 26.94 1.99
CA LYS A 40 -0.31 26.32 0.87
C LYS A 40 -1.79 26.66 0.93
N ASN A 41 -2.30 27.20 -0.17
CA ASN A 41 -3.72 27.40 -0.38
C ASN A 41 -4.37 26.10 -0.88
N LEU A 42 -4.51 25.13 0.01
CA LEU A 42 -5.25 23.88 -0.23
C LEU A 42 -6.50 23.84 0.64
N PRO A 43 -7.63 23.32 0.14
CA PRO A 43 -8.78 22.96 0.97
C PRO A 43 -8.35 22.05 2.12
N ILE A 44 -9.02 22.16 3.28
CA ILE A 44 -8.68 21.37 4.47
C ILE A 44 -8.84 19.87 4.20
N GLU A 45 -9.81 19.51 3.37
CA GLU A 45 -10.11 18.15 2.94
C GLU A 45 -9.01 17.55 2.06
N GLU A 46 -8.23 18.39 1.36
CA GLU A 46 -7.10 17.92 0.53
C GLU A 46 -5.79 17.80 1.34
N LYS A 47 -5.74 18.35 2.56
CA LYS A 47 -4.60 18.25 3.48
C LYS A 47 -4.64 16.93 4.22
N LEU A 48 -3.96 15.93 3.66
CA LEU A 48 -3.83 14.61 4.26
C LEU A 48 -2.62 14.52 5.20
N THR A 49 -2.86 14.74 6.49
CA THR A 49 -1.95 14.33 7.57
C THR A 49 -2.15 12.85 7.91
N MET A 50 -1.26 12.25 8.72
CA MET A 50 -1.46 10.87 9.22
C MET A 50 -2.73 10.77 10.06
N GLU A 51 -3.00 11.78 10.91
CA GLU A 51 -4.22 11.84 11.71
C GLU A 51 -5.47 11.86 10.82
N ARG A 52 -5.50 12.76 9.84
CA ARG A 52 -6.61 12.84 8.89
C ARG A 52 -6.80 11.54 8.10
N LEU A 53 -5.70 10.91 7.71
CA LEU A 53 -5.74 9.61 7.03
C LEU A 53 -6.41 8.54 7.91
N MET A 54 -6.07 8.47 9.18
CA MET A 54 -6.69 7.51 10.11
C MET A 54 -8.16 7.81 10.35
N GLU A 55 -8.57 9.08 10.44
CA GLU A 55 -9.99 9.46 10.49
C GLU A 55 -10.76 8.93 9.28
N GLU A 56 -10.24 9.16 8.07
CA GLU A 56 -10.91 8.73 6.83
C GLU A 56 -10.95 7.20 6.69
N ILE A 57 -9.91 6.48 7.12
CA ILE A 57 -9.85 5.01 7.16
C ILE A 57 -10.85 4.44 8.17
N ASN A 58 -10.90 5.01 9.37
CA ASN A 58 -11.83 4.57 10.42
C ASN A 58 -13.28 4.85 10.04
N ALA A 59 -13.57 5.97 9.37
CA ALA A 59 -14.89 6.29 8.84
C ALA A 59 -15.37 5.26 7.79
N LYS A 60 -14.44 4.59 7.10
CA LYS A 60 -14.74 3.46 6.20
C LYS A 60 -14.83 2.11 6.90
N GLN A 61 -14.71 2.06 8.23
CA GLN A 61 -14.71 0.83 9.03
C GLN A 61 -13.61 -0.16 8.60
N ILE A 62 -12.46 0.37 8.19
CA ILE A 62 -11.29 -0.42 7.79
C ILE A 62 -10.38 -0.59 9.01
N ASP A 63 -10.23 -1.83 9.50
CA ASP A 63 -9.25 -2.17 10.54
C ASP A 63 -7.86 -2.31 9.93
N LEU A 64 -7.14 -1.18 9.88
CA LEU A 64 -5.78 -1.10 9.37
C LEU A 64 -4.80 -1.70 10.38
N GLY A 65 -3.97 -2.64 9.94
CA GLY A 65 -2.98 -3.28 10.82
C GLY A 65 -1.53 -3.13 10.39
N MET A 66 -1.26 -2.91 9.10
CA MET A 66 0.07 -2.56 8.61
C MET A 66 -0.01 -1.53 7.48
N VAL A 67 1.05 -0.73 7.34
CA VAL A 67 1.28 0.15 6.20
C VAL A 67 2.58 -0.22 5.51
N ILE A 68 2.51 -0.39 4.19
CA ILE A 68 3.67 -0.52 3.31
C ILE A 68 3.84 0.81 2.55
N ASP A 69 4.94 1.51 2.85
CA ASP A 69 5.34 2.76 2.22
C ASP A 69 6.29 2.49 1.05
N LEU A 70 5.81 2.74 -0.17
CA LEU A 70 6.57 2.52 -1.40
C LEU A 70 7.41 3.73 -1.83
N THR A 71 7.38 4.84 -1.09
CA THR A 71 8.12 6.04 -1.47
C THR A 71 9.63 5.85 -1.30
N THR A 72 10.43 6.58 -2.07
CA THR A 72 11.91 6.48 -2.02
C THR A 72 12.54 7.23 -0.84
N SER A 73 11.76 8.03 -0.11
CA SER A 73 12.25 8.94 0.94
C SER A 73 11.42 8.86 2.22
N PHE A 74 12.03 9.18 3.36
CA PHE A 74 11.37 9.27 4.67
C PHE A 74 10.94 10.70 5.04
N LYS A 75 11.08 11.66 4.11
CA LYS A 75 10.92 13.10 4.41
C LYS A 75 9.47 13.57 4.61
N TYR A 76 8.50 12.75 4.24
CA TYR A 76 7.11 13.16 4.08
C TYR A 76 6.39 13.26 5.43
N TYR A 77 6.58 12.27 6.28
CA TYR A 77 6.00 12.21 7.60
C TYR A 77 6.87 11.38 8.54
N ASN A 78 6.65 11.51 9.85
CA ASN A 78 7.34 10.69 10.86
C ASN A 78 6.70 9.28 10.98
N PRO A 79 7.39 8.18 10.60
CA PRO A 79 6.81 6.84 10.63
C PRO A 79 6.47 6.32 12.03
N SER A 80 7.08 6.88 13.08
CA SER A 80 6.77 6.47 14.45
C SER A 80 5.32 6.78 14.87
N GLY A 81 4.65 7.72 14.18
CA GLY A 81 3.24 8.04 14.43
C GLY A 81 2.29 6.86 14.24
N TRP A 82 2.64 5.89 13.37
CA TRP A 82 1.84 4.68 13.17
C TRP A 82 1.66 3.84 14.44
N LYS A 83 2.64 3.89 15.36
CA LYS A 83 2.56 3.17 16.64
C LYS A 83 1.39 3.63 17.51
N THR A 84 1.06 4.92 17.47
CA THR A 84 -0.08 5.50 18.21
C THR A 84 -1.41 4.88 17.76
N TYR A 85 -1.49 4.42 16.52
CA TYR A 85 -2.66 3.77 15.95
C TYR A 85 -2.61 2.24 16.03
N ASN A 86 -1.60 1.67 16.68
CA ASN A 86 -1.32 0.23 16.69
C ASN A 86 -1.21 -0.36 15.26
N VAL A 87 -0.60 0.42 14.36
CA VAL A 87 -0.36 0.06 12.96
C VAL A 87 1.12 -0.24 12.77
N GLU A 88 1.43 -1.41 12.23
CA GLU A 88 2.80 -1.77 11.85
C GLU A 88 3.23 -0.96 10.61
N TYR A 89 4.51 -0.56 10.56
CA TYR A 89 5.04 0.18 9.42
C TYR A 89 6.18 -0.58 8.76
N ARG A 90 6.13 -0.66 7.43
CA ARG A 90 7.19 -1.22 6.59
C ARG A 90 7.53 -0.24 5.48
N LYS A 91 8.80 0.16 5.41
CA LYS A 91 9.34 0.91 4.27
C LYS A 91 9.83 -0.07 3.22
N LEU A 92 9.35 0.06 2.00
CA LEU A 92 9.85 -0.66 0.84
C LEU A 92 10.14 0.34 -0.27
N LYS A 93 11.37 0.87 -0.34
CA LYS A 93 11.73 1.92 -1.29
C LYS A 93 11.56 1.42 -2.74
N CYS A 94 10.61 1.99 -3.47
CA CYS A 94 10.39 1.67 -4.87
C CYS A 94 10.92 2.80 -5.78
N ASP A 95 12.08 2.59 -6.40
CA ASP A 95 12.74 3.55 -7.29
C ASP A 95 12.42 3.34 -8.79
N GLY A 96 11.67 2.29 -9.12
CA GLY A 96 11.32 1.91 -10.48
C GLY A 96 12.40 1.17 -11.27
N LYS A 97 13.59 0.94 -10.70
CA LYS A 97 14.70 0.25 -11.38
C LYS A 97 14.77 -1.24 -11.04
N HIS A 98 14.44 -1.61 -9.80
CA HIS A 98 14.59 -2.97 -9.26
C HIS A 98 13.23 -3.61 -8.96
N LEU A 99 12.30 -3.54 -9.92
CA LEU A 99 10.90 -3.94 -9.69
C LEU A 99 10.75 -5.41 -9.31
N MET A 100 11.65 -6.29 -9.77
CA MET A 100 11.61 -7.71 -9.44
C MET A 100 11.93 -7.95 -7.96
N GLU A 101 13.01 -7.35 -7.47
CA GLU A 101 13.48 -7.48 -6.09
C GLU A 101 12.49 -6.83 -5.12
N ILE A 102 12.00 -5.63 -5.47
CA ILE A 102 10.97 -4.92 -4.70
C ILE A 102 9.72 -5.78 -4.58
N ARG A 103 9.31 -6.46 -5.66
CA ARG A 103 8.14 -7.32 -5.64
C ARG A 103 8.34 -8.54 -4.73
N LEU A 104 9.51 -9.18 -4.76
CA LEU A 104 9.80 -10.30 -3.86
C LEU A 104 9.75 -9.86 -2.38
N GLN A 105 10.41 -8.74 -2.06
CA GLN A 105 10.36 -8.18 -0.71
C GLN A 105 8.94 -7.79 -0.28
N PHE A 106 8.12 -7.30 -1.20
CA PHE A 106 6.71 -7.04 -0.92
C PHE A 106 5.97 -8.31 -0.51
N TYR A 107 6.20 -9.44 -1.20
CA TYR A 107 5.61 -10.73 -0.82
C TYR A 107 6.08 -11.20 0.54
N ASP A 108 7.38 -11.17 0.79
CA ASP A 108 7.94 -11.60 2.07
C ASP A 108 7.30 -10.81 3.22
N ILE A 109 7.17 -9.48 3.09
CA ILE A 109 6.53 -8.61 4.08
C ILE A 109 5.05 -8.98 4.29
N VAL A 110 4.33 -9.23 3.19
CA VAL A 110 2.89 -9.55 3.23
C VAL A 110 2.65 -10.93 3.84
N GLU A 111 3.42 -11.93 3.44
CA GLU A 111 3.34 -13.30 3.97
C GLU A 111 3.73 -13.33 5.45
N GLU A 112 4.83 -12.67 5.81
CA GLU A 112 5.26 -12.52 7.21
C GLU A 112 4.14 -11.90 8.05
N TYR A 113 3.49 -10.85 7.57
CA TYR A 113 2.38 -10.20 8.26
C TYR A 113 1.14 -11.10 8.36
N PHE A 114 0.66 -11.68 7.25
CA PHE A 114 -0.53 -12.54 7.27
C PHE A 114 -0.31 -13.89 7.95
N SER A 115 0.94 -14.32 8.17
CA SER A 115 1.23 -15.50 8.99
C SER A 115 0.81 -15.31 10.46
N ARG A 116 0.84 -14.07 10.96
CA ARG A 116 0.51 -13.71 12.35
C ARG A 116 -0.83 -12.99 12.51
N GLU A 117 -1.24 -12.18 11.52
CA GLU A 117 -2.44 -11.36 11.59
C GLU A 117 -3.23 -11.49 10.28
N LYS A 118 -4.25 -12.35 10.27
CA LYS A 118 -4.99 -12.68 9.04
C LYS A 118 -6.13 -11.73 8.73
N ASN A 119 -6.67 -10.99 9.70
CA ASN A 119 -7.96 -10.33 9.56
C ASN A 119 -7.85 -8.85 9.19
N LYS A 120 -6.76 -8.20 9.61
CA LYS A 120 -6.52 -6.79 9.36
C LYS A 120 -6.13 -6.47 7.91
N ILE A 121 -6.32 -5.22 7.56
CA ILE A 121 -6.02 -4.66 6.23
C ILE A 121 -4.60 -4.08 6.20
N ILE A 122 -3.92 -4.27 5.06
CA ILE A 122 -2.64 -3.64 4.77
C ILE A 122 -2.88 -2.38 3.92
N GLY A 123 -2.48 -1.23 4.45
CA GLY A 123 -2.44 0.04 3.74
C GLY A 123 -1.25 0.11 2.80
N VAL A 124 -1.46 0.57 1.56
CA VAL A 124 -0.37 0.73 0.59
C VAL A 124 -0.26 2.17 0.12
N HIS A 125 0.95 2.69 0.31
CA HIS A 125 1.49 4.03 0.10
C HIS A 125 2.33 4.39 -1.12
N SER A 126 2.05 5.46 -1.86
CA SER A 126 3.06 6.18 -2.67
C SER A 126 2.69 7.65 -2.87
N VAL A 127 3.58 8.47 -3.42
CA VAL A 127 3.31 9.88 -3.74
C VAL A 127 2.33 10.02 -4.91
N SER A 128 2.26 9.01 -5.78
CA SER A 128 1.51 9.06 -7.04
C SER A 128 0.56 7.88 -7.25
N LEU A 129 -0.11 7.38 -6.20
CA LEU A 129 -0.91 6.16 -6.35
C LEU A 129 -2.10 6.28 -7.32
N PHE A 130 -2.62 7.49 -7.57
CA PHE A 130 -3.89 7.70 -8.26
C PHE A 130 -3.78 8.50 -9.57
N GLU A 131 -2.86 8.18 -10.48
CA GLU A 131 -2.92 8.79 -11.82
C GLU A 131 -4.14 8.26 -12.58
N HIS A 132 -5.19 9.06 -12.75
CA HIS A 132 -6.26 8.76 -13.71
C HIS A 132 -5.74 9.14 -15.10
N SER A 133 -5.29 8.16 -15.87
CA SER A 133 -4.92 8.37 -17.26
C SER A 133 -6.19 8.60 -18.09
N ARG A 134 -6.39 9.83 -18.56
CA ARG A 134 -7.20 10.06 -19.77
C ARG A 134 -6.49 9.40 -20.95
N GLY A 135 -7.00 8.26 -21.38
CA GLY A 135 -6.97 7.86 -22.78
C GLY A 135 -5.78 7.08 -23.33
N HIS A 136 -4.59 7.05 -22.73
CA HIS A 136 -3.48 6.19 -23.23
C HIS A 136 -2.76 5.53 -22.05
N ARG A 137 -2.56 4.20 -22.15
CA ARG A 137 -1.93 3.32 -21.13
C ARG A 137 -0.61 3.91 -20.63
N ILE A 138 -0.65 4.51 -19.46
CA ILE A 138 0.52 4.80 -18.63
C ILE A 138 0.22 4.19 -17.26
N GLU A 139 1.14 3.34 -16.81
CA GLU A 139 1.12 2.59 -15.55
C GLU A 139 0.78 3.51 -14.36
N THR A 140 -0.49 3.53 -13.99
CA THR A 140 -0.91 4.13 -12.73
C THR A 140 -0.35 3.24 -11.62
N SER A 141 -0.12 3.75 -10.41
CA SER A 141 0.29 2.83 -9.33
C SER A 141 -0.84 1.86 -8.93
N LEU A 142 -2.09 2.16 -9.31
CA LEU A 142 -3.19 1.20 -9.38
C LEU A 142 -2.95 0.12 -10.44
N GLY A 143 -2.33 0.45 -11.58
CA GLY A 143 -1.76 -0.48 -12.55
C GLY A 143 -0.61 -1.31 -11.97
N LYS A 144 0.26 -0.74 -11.15
CA LYS A 144 1.26 -1.52 -10.37
C LYS A 144 0.61 -2.42 -9.33
N LEU A 145 -0.51 -2.00 -8.74
CA LEU A 145 -1.33 -2.84 -7.85
C LEU A 145 -2.14 -3.90 -8.62
N GLU A 146 -2.57 -3.63 -9.85
CA GLU A 146 -3.20 -4.60 -10.76
C GLU A 146 -2.18 -5.61 -11.30
N GLU A 147 -0.94 -5.21 -11.55
CA GLU A 147 0.18 -6.12 -11.84
C GLU A 147 0.50 -6.98 -10.61
N LEU A 148 0.49 -6.41 -9.41
CA LEU A 148 0.53 -7.16 -8.16
C LEU A 148 -0.68 -8.10 -8.01
N LYS A 149 -1.90 -7.70 -8.40
CA LYS A 149 -3.08 -8.60 -8.44
C LYS A 149 -2.92 -9.75 -9.43
N LEU A 150 -2.47 -9.48 -10.66
CA LEU A 150 -2.26 -10.48 -11.70
C LEU A 150 -1.24 -11.53 -11.24
N PHE A 151 -0.21 -11.09 -10.51
CA PHE A 151 0.79 -11.97 -9.93
C PHE A 151 0.25 -12.74 -8.69
N LEU A 152 -0.49 -12.10 -7.79
CA LEU A 152 -1.12 -12.74 -6.62
C LEU A 152 -2.18 -13.79 -7.01
N ALA A 153 -2.82 -13.64 -8.17
CA ALA A 153 -3.74 -14.64 -8.72
C ALA A 153 -3.01 -15.89 -9.28
N GLN A 154 -1.75 -15.76 -9.71
CA GLN A 154 -0.96 -16.86 -10.25
C GLN A 154 -0.35 -17.75 -9.16
N THR A 155 -0.05 -17.20 -7.98
CA THR A 155 0.50 -17.97 -6.85
C THR A 155 -0.55 -18.83 -6.13
N ASN A 156 -1.83 -18.46 -6.21
CA ASN A 156 -2.93 -19.30 -5.70
C ASN A 156 -3.24 -20.52 -6.57
N ASN A 157 -2.68 -20.62 -7.78
CA ASN A 157 -2.85 -21.76 -8.68
C ASN A 157 -1.70 -22.78 -8.58
N SER A 158 -0.81 -22.64 -7.59
CA SER A 158 0.27 -23.58 -7.30
C SER A 158 0.20 -24.05 -5.84
N GLN A 159 -0.90 -24.69 -5.47
CA GLN A 159 -0.87 -25.69 -4.40
C GLN A 159 -0.60 -27.06 -5.05
N PRO A 160 0.37 -27.86 -4.57
CA PRO A 160 0.55 -29.23 -5.05
C PRO A 160 -0.69 -30.04 -4.68
N SER A 161 -1.24 -30.77 -5.65
CA SER A 161 -2.23 -31.80 -5.36
C SER A 161 -1.61 -32.87 -4.46
N ASP A 162 -2.09 -32.96 -3.23
CA ASP A 162 -1.91 -34.12 -2.37
C ASP A 162 -2.53 -35.37 -3.03
N SER A 163 -1.70 -36.20 -3.63
CA SER A 163 -2.05 -37.58 -3.99
C SER A 163 -0.83 -38.50 -3.91
N ALA A 164 -0.20 -38.55 -2.73
CA ALA A 164 0.74 -39.60 -2.39
C ALA A 164 0.33 -40.29 -1.08
N LYS A 165 -0.72 -41.13 -1.13
CA LYS A 165 -0.88 -42.25 -0.19
C LYS A 165 -1.50 -43.47 -0.87
N LYS A 166 -0.89 -44.61 -0.54
CA LYS A 166 -1.13 -46.03 -0.89
C LYS A 166 -0.28 -46.53 -2.07
N ASN A 167 0.57 -47.54 -1.94
CA ASN A 167 0.95 -48.42 -0.83
C ASN A 167 2.33 -49.00 -1.16
N GLY A 168 3.18 -49.14 -0.14
CA GLY A 168 4.37 -49.99 -0.21
C GLY A 168 4.02 -51.47 -0.08
N ASP A 169 4.88 -52.26 -0.71
CA ASP A 169 5.36 -53.62 -0.38
C ASP A 169 4.36 -54.72 0.00
N LYS A 170 4.37 -55.80 -0.79
CA LYS A 170 5.12 -57.03 -0.49
C LYS A 170 4.79 -58.16 -1.48
N LEU A 171 5.88 -58.75 -2.01
CA LEU A 171 6.05 -60.13 -2.53
C LEU A 171 5.16 -60.58 -3.69
#